data_AF-A0A6M5JER0-F1
#
_entry.id   AF-A0A6M5JER0-F1
#
_cell.length_a   1.000
_cell.length_b   1.000
_cell.length_c   1.000
_cell.angle_alpha   90.00
_cell.angle_beta   90.00
_cell.angle_gamma   90.00
#
_symmetry.space_group_name_H-M   'P 1'
#
loop_
_entity.id
_entity.type
_entity.pdbx_description
1 polymer ?
#
loop_
_entity_poly.entity_id
_entity_poly.type
_entity_poly.pdbx_seq_one_letter_code
_entity_poly.pdbx_strand_id
1 'polypeptide(L)'
;MSRTVKILLIVSLVLNIFLVGAIVGGVWRWTHGYGTRPGWRVQAADALEPGQRRQFRAAMRQTALASRGLVIEGRQARAEAAKLYVQPNFDGAAVSAQLDRARRADVELRTRLERRVVDFSASLPLAEREKLAAALRQGPLRQPLAPKKK
;
A
#
# COMPACT_ATOMS: atom_id res chain seq x y z
N MET A 1 5.13 -37.47 -34.01
CA MET A 1 4.55 -36.34 -33.22
C MET A 1 4.29 -35.18 -34.16
N SER A 2 3.02 -34.85 -34.44
CA SER A 2 2.66 -33.85 -35.47
C SER A 2 3.10 -32.44 -35.06
N ARG A 3 3.39 -31.57 -36.05
CA ARG A 3 3.82 -30.18 -35.80
C ARG A 3 2.84 -29.41 -34.91
N THR A 4 1.54 -29.68 -35.05
CA THR A 4 0.46 -29.10 -34.24
C THR A 4 0.60 -29.46 -32.75
N VAL A 5 0.93 -30.71 -32.41
CA VAL A 5 1.12 -31.13 -31.01
C VAL A 5 2.35 -30.45 -30.39
N LYS A 6 3.45 -30.31 -31.17
CA LYS A 6 4.63 -29.55 -30.70
C LYS A 6 4.30 -28.08 -30.47
N ILE A 7 3.54 -27.45 -31.38
CA ILE A 7 3.13 -26.04 -31.24
C ILE A 7 2.25 -25.84 -30.00
N LEU A 8 1.26 -26.71 -29.78
CA LEU A 8 0.39 -26.63 -28.60
C LEU A 8 1.17 -26.79 -27.28
N LEU A 9 2.15 -27.70 -27.25
CA LEU A 9 3.02 -27.87 -26.08
C LEU A 9 3.89 -26.63 -25.82
N ILE A 10 4.46 -26.03 -26.86
CA ILE A 10 5.27 -24.81 -26.74
C ILE A 10 4.41 -23.65 -26.24
N VAL A 11 3.20 -23.47 -26.80
CA VAL A 11 2.27 -22.42 -26.38
C VAL A 11 1.86 -22.60 -24.91
N SER A 12 1.53 -23.82 -24.49
CA SER A 12 1.20 -24.13 -23.09
C SER A 12 2.37 -23.83 -22.13
N LEU A 13 3.59 -24.17 -22.55
CA LEU A 13 4.79 -23.91 -21.76
C LEU A 13 5.05 -22.41 -21.59
N VAL A 14 4.96 -21.64 -22.67
CA VAL A 14 5.13 -20.18 -22.64
C VAL A 14 4.07 -19.52 -21.77
N LEU A 15 2.82 -19.97 -21.88
CA LEU A 15 1.71 -19.43 -21.08
C LEU A 15 1.92 -19.67 -19.58
N ASN A 16 2.41 -20.85 -19.20
CA ASN A 16 2.72 -21.16 -17.80
C ASN A 16 3.88 -20.32 -17.27
N ILE A 17 4.96 -20.16 -18.04
CA ILE A 17 6.11 -19.31 -17.65
C ILE A 17 5.67 -17.86 -17.50
N PHE A 18 4.82 -17.37 -18.40
CA PHE A 18 4.25 -16.02 -18.33
C PHE A 18 3.38 -15.84 -17.09
N LEU A 19 2.54 -16.83 -16.76
CA LEU A 19 1.67 -16.80 -15.59
C LEU A 19 2.48 -16.76 -14.28
N VAL A 20 3.52 -17.59 -14.20
CA VAL A 20 4.47 -17.58 -13.08
C VAL A 20 5.19 -16.23 -12.99
N GLY A 21 5.66 -15.68 -14.12
CA GLY A 21 6.30 -14.37 -14.17
C GLY A 21 5.37 -13.23 -13.74
N ALA A 22 4.09 -13.28 -14.09
CA ALA A 22 3.09 -12.29 -13.68
C ALA A 22 2.79 -12.37 -12.17
N ILE A 23 2.69 -13.57 -11.61
CA ILE A 23 2.47 -13.79 -10.17
C ILE A 23 3.71 -13.34 -9.38
N VAL A 24 4.91 -13.80 -9.77
CA VAL A 24 6.18 -13.42 -9.13
C VAL A 24 6.42 -11.91 -9.25
N GLY A 25 6.19 -11.33 -10.42
CA GLY A 25 6.31 -9.89 -10.65
C GLY A 25 5.29 -9.07 -9.86
N GLY A 26 4.06 -9.56 -9.73
CA GLY A 26 3.02 -8.97 -8.88
C GLY A 26 3.39 -9.01 -7.40
N VAL A 27 3.86 -10.15 -6.90
CA VAL A 27 4.33 -10.34 -5.52
C VAL A 27 5.58 -9.49 -5.24
N TRP A 28 6.51 -9.40 -6.19
CA TRP A 28 7.70 -8.57 -6.07
C TRP A 28 7.33 -7.08 -5.96
N ARG A 29 6.45 -6.60 -6.85
CA ARG A 29 5.98 -5.20 -6.84
C ARG A 29 5.18 -4.86 -5.58
N TRP A 30 4.48 -5.85 -5.01
CA TRP A 30 3.75 -5.72 -3.76
C TRP A 30 4.66 -5.71 -2.53
N THR A 31 5.73 -6.51 -2.52
CA THR A 31 6.71 -6.59 -1.42
C THR A 31 7.73 -5.44 -1.44
N HIS A 32 8.03 -4.87 -2.61
CA HIS A 32 9.03 -3.80 -2.79
C HIS A 32 8.44 -2.38 -2.84
N GLY A 33 7.12 -2.22 -2.68
CA GLY A 33 6.46 -0.93 -2.50
C GLY A 33 6.17 -0.17 -3.80
N TYR A 34 5.02 0.50 -3.83
CA TYR A 34 4.57 1.35 -4.93
C TYR A 34 5.60 2.47 -5.24
N GLY A 35 5.93 2.62 -6.53
CA GLY A 35 6.96 3.53 -7.01
C GLY A 35 6.75 5.02 -6.71
N THR A 36 7.87 5.70 -6.42
CA THR A 36 8.33 7.05 -6.82
C THR A 36 7.39 8.25 -6.91
N ARG A 37 6.10 8.17 -6.52
CA ARG A 37 5.30 9.36 -6.25
C ARG A 37 5.52 9.78 -4.80
N PRO A 38 5.80 11.08 -4.52
CA PRO A 38 5.86 11.57 -3.15
C PRO A 38 4.57 11.19 -2.43
N GLY A 39 4.68 10.33 -1.41
CA GLY A 39 3.52 9.89 -0.64
C GLY A 39 2.75 11.11 -0.10
N TRP A 40 1.43 10.98 0.09
CA TRP A 40 0.55 12.08 0.50
C TRP A 40 1.06 12.88 1.71
N ARG A 41 1.85 12.25 2.59
CA ARG A 41 2.49 12.87 3.77
C ARG A 41 3.51 13.94 3.39
N VAL A 42 4.25 13.73 2.30
CA VAL A 42 5.24 14.69 1.79
C VAL A 42 4.50 15.91 1.24
N GLN A 43 3.48 15.67 0.41
CA GLN A 43 2.63 16.74 -0.14
C GLN A 43 1.92 17.55 0.96
N ALA A 44 1.40 16.88 1.98
CA ALA A 44 0.77 17.52 3.14
C ALA A 44 1.76 18.39 3.94
N ALA A 45 3.01 17.92 4.12
CA ALA A 45 4.04 18.69 4.78
C ALA A 45 4.44 19.93 3.96
N ASP A 46 4.54 19.80 2.64
CA ASP A 46 5.01 20.87 1.77
C ASP A 46 4.02 22.05 1.71
N ALA A 47 2.72 21.78 1.92
CA ALA A 47 1.67 22.79 2.01
C ALA A 47 1.74 23.67 3.27
N LEU A 48 2.46 23.25 4.32
CA LEU A 48 2.57 23.99 5.59
C LEU A 48 3.74 24.98 5.57
N GLU A 49 3.66 26.03 6.40
CA GLU A 49 4.78 26.95 6.65
C GLU A 49 6.04 26.22 7.17
N PRO A 50 7.27 26.71 6.93
CA PRO A 50 8.50 25.98 7.25
C PRO A 50 8.61 25.47 8.70
N GLY A 51 8.13 26.26 9.67
CA GLY A 51 8.08 25.86 11.08
C GLY A 51 7.15 24.68 11.32
N GLN A 52 5.92 24.78 10.81
CA GLN A 52 4.88 23.76 10.95
C GLN A 52 5.19 22.50 10.13
N ARG A 53 5.79 22.65 8.95
CA ARG A 53 6.29 21.57 8.11
C ARG A 53 7.27 20.68 8.84
N ARG A 54 8.25 21.25 9.56
CA ARG A 54 9.24 20.47 10.33
C ARG A 54 8.56 19.69 11.45
N GLN A 55 7.66 20.34 12.20
CA GLN A 55 6.93 19.70 13.29
C GLN A 55 6.02 18.57 12.79
N PHE A 56 5.31 18.79 11.68
CA PHE A 56 4.47 17.78 11.04
C PHE A 56 5.30 16.58 10.57
N ARG A 57 6.43 16.81 9.87
CA ARG A 57 7.31 15.72 9.43
C ARG A 57 7.85 14.92 10.61
N ALA A 58 8.25 15.59 11.70
CA ALA A 58 8.72 14.93 12.91
C ALA A 58 7.60 14.09 13.57
N ALA A 59 6.42 14.67 13.76
CA ALA A 59 5.25 13.99 14.30
C ALA A 59 4.89 12.74 13.51
N MET A 60 4.84 12.84 12.18
CA MET A 60 4.53 11.72 11.31
C MET A 60 5.65 10.67 11.28
N ARG A 61 6.92 11.08 11.36
CA ARG A 61 8.07 10.15 11.45
C ARG A 61 8.02 9.36 12.75
N GLN A 62 7.74 10.02 13.87
CA GLN A 62 7.62 9.37 15.18
C GLN A 62 6.49 8.33 15.17
N THR A 63 5.30 8.67 14.65
CA THR A 63 4.19 7.71 14.52
C THR A 63 4.55 6.53 13.61
N ALA A 64 5.28 6.77 12.51
CA ALA A 64 5.72 5.70 11.63
C ALA A 64 6.74 4.77 12.31
N LEU A 65 7.68 5.32 13.09
CA LEU A 65 8.64 4.52 13.87
C LEU A 65 7.94 3.69 14.95
N ALA A 66 7.01 4.31 15.70
CA ALA A 66 6.21 3.62 16.71
C ALA A 66 5.29 2.53 16.09
N SER A 67 4.96 2.66 14.81
CA SER A 67 4.13 1.71 14.07
C SER A 67 4.94 0.73 13.21
N ARG A 68 6.28 0.69 13.36
CA ARG A 68 7.15 -0.19 12.58
C ARG A 68 6.78 -1.67 12.72
N GLY A 69 6.30 -2.08 13.90
CA GLY A 69 5.80 -3.44 14.14
C GLY A 69 4.68 -3.84 13.18
N LEU A 70 3.72 -2.94 12.92
CA LEU A 70 2.62 -3.18 11.99
C LEU A 70 3.10 -3.36 10.54
N VAL A 71 4.11 -2.59 10.13
CA VAL A 71 4.71 -2.74 8.80
C VAL A 71 5.39 -4.10 8.65
N ILE A 72 6.14 -4.51 9.68
CA ILE A 72 6.82 -5.81 9.69
C ILE A 72 5.79 -6.94 9.66
N GLU A 73 4.77 -6.87 10.52
CA GLU A 73 3.69 -7.85 10.57
C GLU A 73 2.97 -7.98 9.22
N GLY A 74 2.60 -6.85 8.60
CA GLY A 74 1.95 -6.86 7.30
C GLY A 74 2.82 -7.46 6.19
N ARG A 75 4.14 -7.30 6.25
CA ARG A 75 5.09 -7.93 5.30
C ARG A 75 5.24 -9.43 5.56
N GLN A 76 5.38 -9.82 6.82
CA GLN A 76 5.50 -11.22 7.23
C GLN A 76 4.25 -12.01 6.82
N ALA A 77 3.05 -11.50 7.10
CA ALA A 77 1.80 -12.15 6.73
C ALA A 77 1.68 -12.37 5.20
N ARG A 78 2.11 -11.42 4.38
CA ARG A 78 2.16 -11.59 2.91
C ARG A 78 3.19 -12.63 2.46
N ALA A 79 4.35 -12.67 3.11
CA ALA A 79 5.36 -13.67 2.82
C ALA A 79 4.86 -15.08 3.16
N GLU A 80 4.18 -15.25 4.29
CA GLU A 80 3.55 -16.53 4.65
C GLU A 80 2.42 -16.91 3.68
N ALA A 81 1.56 -15.95 3.28
CA ALA A 81 0.55 -16.19 2.24
C ALA A 81 1.19 -16.68 0.92
N ALA A 82 2.31 -16.08 0.50
CA ALA A 82 3.02 -16.48 -0.72
C ALA A 82 3.61 -17.89 -0.61
N LYS A 83 4.11 -18.29 0.56
CA LYS A 83 4.56 -19.68 0.80
C LYS A 83 3.41 -20.68 0.69
N LEU A 84 2.24 -20.34 1.21
CA LEU A 84 1.04 -21.18 1.13
C LEU A 84 0.53 -21.33 -0.31
N TYR A 85 0.65 -20.29 -1.13
CA TYR A 85 0.24 -20.32 -2.55
C TYR A 85 0.96 -21.36 -3.40
N VAL A 86 2.19 -21.75 -3.03
CA VAL A 86 3.02 -22.68 -3.81
C VAL A 86 3.04 -24.10 -3.24
N GLN A 87 2.24 -24.37 -2.19
CA GLN A 87 2.16 -25.70 -1.61
C GLN A 87 1.40 -26.67 -2.54
N PRO A 88 1.81 -27.96 -2.62
CA PRO A 88 1.14 -28.96 -3.45
C PRO A 88 -0.35 -29.15 -3.12
N ASN A 89 -0.71 -28.98 -1.84
CA ASN A 89 -2.09 -28.95 -1.39
C ASN A 89 -2.49 -27.50 -1.09
N PHE A 90 -3.25 -26.90 -2.00
CA PHE A 90 -3.65 -25.50 -1.88
C PHE A 90 -4.72 -25.32 -0.79
N ASP A 91 -4.34 -24.66 0.31
CA ASP A 91 -5.25 -24.26 1.38
C ASP A 91 -5.64 -22.78 1.24
N GLY A 92 -6.77 -22.54 0.58
CA GLY A 92 -7.30 -21.19 0.38
C GLY A 92 -7.73 -20.49 1.67
N ALA A 93 -8.11 -21.24 2.71
CA ALA A 93 -8.49 -20.67 4.01
C ALA A 93 -7.26 -20.15 4.75
N ALA A 94 -6.16 -20.91 4.75
CA ALA A 94 -4.90 -20.49 5.34
C ALA A 94 -4.32 -19.25 4.64
N VAL A 95 -4.37 -19.22 3.29
CA VAL A 95 -3.97 -18.03 2.51
C VAL A 95 -4.81 -16.82 2.91
N SER A 96 -6.14 -16.96 2.93
CA SER A 96 -7.06 -15.87 3.27
C SER A 96 -6.80 -15.33 4.68
N ALA A 97 -6.56 -16.21 5.66
CA ALA A 97 -6.24 -15.81 7.02
C ALA A 97 -4.96 -14.95 7.10
N GLN A 98 -3.91 -15.30 6.35
CA GLN A 98 -2.69 -14.49 6.30
C GLN A 98 -2.92 -13.14 5.59
N LEU A 99 -3.70 -13.12 4.52
CA LEU A 99 -4.06 -11.87 3.83
C LEU A 99 -4.90 -10.94 4.72
N ASP A 100 -5.82 -11.50 5.52
CA ASP A 100 -6.61 -10.74 6.48
C ASP A 100 -5.75 -10.16 7.60
N ARG A 101 -4.75 -10.92 8.08
CA ARG A 101 -3.77 -10.42 9.03
C ARG A 101 -2.98 -9.23 8.44
N ALA A 102 -2.52 -9.35 7.20
CA ALA A 102 -1.84 -8.26 6.51
C ALA A 102 -2.72 -7.02 6.39
N ARG A 103 -4.00 -7.20 6.03
CA ARG A 103 -4.97 -6.10 5.89
C ARG A 103 -5.23 -5.40 7.22
N ARG A 104 -5.37 -6.15 8.33
CA ARG A 104 -5.55 -5.57 9.68
C ARG A 104 -4.37 -4.69 10.08
N ALA A 105 -3.14 -5.16 9.85
CA ALA A 105 -1.94 -4.40 10.18
C ALA A 105 -1.84 -3.09 9.37
N ASP A 106 -2.19 -3.14 8.07
CA ASP A 106 -2.22 -1.95 7.22
C ASP A 106 -3.29 -0.93 7.64
N VAL A 107 -4.51 -1.41 7.94
CA VAL A 107 -5.62 -0.57 8.40
C VAL A 107 -5.24 0.12 9.70
N GLU A 108 -4.71 -0.61 10.67
CA GLU A 108 -4.28 -0.04 11.95
C GLU A 108 -3.17 1.01 11.76
N LEU A 109 -2.17 0.73 10.89
CA LEU A 109 -1.14 1.71 10.55
C LEU A 109 -1.74 2.99 9.94
N ARG A 110 -2.66 2.83 8.99
CA ARG A 110 -3.35 3.96 8.35
C ARG A 110 -4.13 4.76 9.38
N THR A 111 -4.89 4.11 10.24
CA THR A 111 -5.69 4.75 11.28
C THR A 111 -4.82 5.53 12.26
N ARG A 112 -3.66 5.00 12.69
CA ARG A 112 -2.72 5.74 13.56
C ARG A 112 -2.19 7.01 12.91
N LEU A 113 -1.86 6.95 11.62
CA LEU A 113 -1.39 8.10 10.88
C LEU A 113 -2.51 9.15 10.70
N GLU A 114 -3.73 8.71 10.40
CA GLU A 114 -4.89 9.60 10.29
C GLU A 114 -5.21 10.31 11.62
N ARG A 115 -5.25 9.57 12.73
CA ARG A 115 -5.40 10.17 14.08
C ARG A 115 -4.31 11.21 14.34
N ARG A 116 -3.04 10.89 14.04
CA ARG A 116 -1.94 11.83 14.24
C ARG A 116 -2.10 13.12 13.43
N VAL A 117 -2.60 13.03 12.21
CA VAL A 117 -2.90 14.22 11.38
C VAL A 117 -4.00 15.05 12.01
N VAL A 118 -5.07 14.43 12.51
CA VAL A 118 -6.17 15.13 13.20
C VAL A 118 -5.65 15.85 14.45
N ASP A 119 -4.89 15.15 15.30
CA ASP A 119 -4.29 15.72 16.51
C ASP A 119 -3.37 16.90 16.19
N PHE A 120 -2.52 16.77 15.16
CA PHE A 120 -1.65 17.86 14.73
C PHE A 120 -2.46 19.04 14.20
N SER A 121 -3.51 18.77 13.42
CA SER A 121 -4.39 19.81 12.86
C SER A 121 -5.09 20.61 13.96
N ALA A 122 -5.41 20.01 15.10
CA ALA A 122 -6.00 20.72 16.24
C ALA A 122 -5.08 21.82 16.81
N SER A 123 -3.75 21.69 16.64
CA SER A 123 -2.76 22.69 17.07
C SER A 123 -2.50 23.80 16.05
N LEU A 124 -3.05 23.69 14.83
CA LEU A 124 -2.80 24.64 13.75
C LEU A 124 -3.82 25.79 13.71
N PRO A 125 -3.38 27.02 13.35
CA PRO A 125 -4.28 28.09 12.95
C PRO A 125 -5.16 27.70 11.76
N LEU A 126 -6.32 28.34 11.61
CA LEU A 126 -7.28 28.05 10.53
C LEU A 126 -6.63 28.07 9.14
N ALA A 127 -5.84 29.09 8.82
CA ALA A 127 -5.18 29.23 7.52
C ALA A 127 -4.25 28.04 7.19
N GLU A 128 -3.53 27.51 8.18
CA GLU A 128 -2.67 26.34 7.99
C GLU A 128 -3.49 25.05 7.84
N ARG A 129 -4.64 24.94 8.53
CA ARG A 129 -5.57 23.82 8.35
C ARG A 129 -6.16 23.78 6.95
N GLU A 130 -6.45 24.93 6.35
CA GLU A 130 -6.97 25.01 4.98
C GLU A 130 -5.94 24.55 3.94
N LYS A 131 -4.69 25.00 4.07
CA LYS A 131 -3.57 24.55 3.22
C LYS A 131 -3.38 23.03 3.35
N LEU A 132 -3.40 22.52 4.59
CA LEU A 132 -3.29 21.10 4.87
C LEU A 132 -4.45 20.31 4.27
N ALA A 133 -5.70 20.77 4.44
CA ALA A 133 -6.88 20.12 3.89
C ALA A 133 -6.83 20.00 2.36
N ALA A 134 -6.36 21.04 1.66
CA ALA A 134 -6.18 20.99 0.22
C ALA A 134 -5.18 19.90 -0.21
N ALA A 135 -4.07 19.76 0.51
CA ALA A 135 -3.06 18.73 0.23
C ALA A 135 -3.54 17.31 0.56
N LEU A 136 -4.36 17.14 1.60
CA LEU A 136 -4.89 15.83 2.00
C LEU A 136 -5.91 15.24 1.01
N ARG A 137 -6.45 16.03 0.08
CA ARG A 137 -7.34 15.56 -1.00
C ARG A 137 -6.70 14.55 -1.95
N GLN A 138 -5.37 14.48 -2.00
CA GLN A 138 -4.66 13.43 -2.77
C GLN A 138 -4.29 12.20 -1.93
N GLY A 139 -4.64 12.20 -0.64
CA GLY A 139 -4.27 11.17 0.32
C GLY A 139 -5.47 10.64 1.12
N PRO A 140 -5.47 10.75 2.45
CA PRO A 140 -6.50 10.15 3.30
C PRO A 140 -7.89 10.76 3.10
N LEU A 141 -7.97 12.02 2.64
CA LEU A 141 -9.22 12.71 2.32
C LEU A 141 -9.54 12.67 0.83
N ARG A 142 -9.08 11.63 0.13
CA ARG A 142 -9.32 11.50 -1.30
C ARG A 142 -10.81 11.47 -1.59
N GLN A 143 -11.27 12.50 -2.26
CA GLN A 143 -12.66 12.60 -2.69
C GLN A 143 -12.85 11.71 -3.92
N PRO A 144 -14.00 11.01 -4.04
CA PRO A 144 -14.35 10.31 -5.26
C PRO A 144 -14.39 11.32 -6.41
N LEU A 145 -13.85 10.95 -7.57
CA LEU A 145 -13.92 11.77 -8.77
C LEU A 145 -15.41 12.03 -9.07
N ALA A 146 -15.81 13.31 -9.12
CA ALA A 146 -17.16 13.66 -9.52
C ALA A 146 -17.46 13.04 -10.91
N PRO A 147 -18.64 12.45 -11.13
CA PRO A 147 -18.97 11.89 -12.43
C PRO A 147 -18.91 13.00 -13.49
N LYS A 148 -18.14 12.77 -14.56
CA LYS A 148 -18.17 13.66 -15.73
C LYS A 148 -19.61 13.70 -16.24
N LYS A 149 -20.24 14.88 -16.22
CA LYS A 149 -21.49 15.10 -16.95
C LYS A 149 -21.18 14.82 -18.43
N LYS A 150 -21.94 13.87 -19.02
CA LYS A 150 -21.89 13.57 -20.45
C LYS A 150 -22.52 14.71 -21.23
#